data_AF-A0A2N5YJJ8-F1
#
_entry.id   AF-A0A2N5YJJ8-F1
#
_cell.length_a   1.000
_cell.length_b   1.000
_cell.length_c   1.000
_cell.angle_alpha   90.00
_cell.angle_beta   90.00
_cell.angle_gamma   90.00
#
_symmetry.space_group_name_H-M   'P 1'
#
loop_
_entity.id
_entity.type
_entity.pdbx_description
1 polymer ?
#
loop_
_entity_poly.entity_id
_entity_poly.type
_entity_poly.pdbx_seq_one_letter_code
_entity_poly.pdbx_strand_id
1 'polypeptide(L)'
;MNRKYRYNRKEPTSSEIKNLRNFNEVKSKFENQSIPRKRSSKFLGKNQTFYLSVIFVTIVSLGLYYILNNIQKHPEITDLENHEQLDFRMIDPPLENIDIDYTKFVMESASDSGFYISPRGTKLRIPPDCFVYHDGKKVEGEVELYFREFHDPVDFFVSGINMEYDTLGQKKIFESAGMIDMHGKKDGQNIFIAEGKEIHVSMASAWKGNHYNVYYLDTVMQKWEYRLKDKVTDAKSVQESHTIYSQNYQFNFEADVERQMPDDETMLEMNRQLTEAKLNYEDQQALRPEEPRKVSPDRYSFDLDIKEDEFPELQAYKDVCFEVLPEQMFTPKVFETEWNDIKLEKADEELVYLVTLSNDKQKKQYRVQPVFKEESFTEAKKQYNQQFEEYTALLKDKQRKVDSIAAVINKMTRRNKLPANEVEMQDTARVLRNSNYEQASLNALVTRTFAISQFGIWNSDFPSEYPKGKNLTARFAQPNNSNPGFKTIYQAVNDVNALYNYKPDRYNQFSYNKRKENLLWAVNKSGKLCVFRPEKFEDIPGKVKNYTFVMQECPTELSSVEDVKSFLDL
;
A
#
# COMPACT_ATOMS: atom_id res chain seq x y z
N MET A 1 5.65 -13.92 55.98
CA MET A 1 6.27 -12.66 55.51
C MET A 1 5.51 -12.23 54.25
N ASN A 2 4.57 -11.29 54.37
CA ASN A 2 3.67 -10.88 53.30
C ASN A 2 4.40 -10.05 52.24
N ARG A 3 4.50 -10.56 51.00
CA ARG A 3 4.97 -9.77 49.86
C ARG A 3 3.79 -8.97 49.28
N LYS A 4 3.80 -7.66 49.50
CA LYS A 4 2.92 -6.70 48.82
C LYS A 4 3.47 -6.43 47.42
N TYR A 5 2.75 -6.86 46.40
CA TYR A 5 2.97 -6.42 45.03
C TYR A 5 2.30 -5.06 44.82
N ARG A 6 3.02 -4.06 44.30
CA ARG A 6 2.45 -2.77 43.88
C ARG A 6 2.23 -2.82 42.37
N TYR A 7 0.97 -2.88 41.94
CA TYR A 7 0.55 -2.49 40.60
C TYR A 7 0.54 -0.94 40.50
N ASN A 8 0.73 -0.41 39.30
CA ASN A 8 0.96 1.00 38.93
C ASN A 8 2.40 1.52 39.11
N ARG A 9 3.25 1.26 38.12
CA ARG A 9 4.20 2.28 37.67
C ARG A 9 3.50 3.11 36.61
N LYS A 10 3.48 4.43 36.76
CA LYS A 10 3.04 5.33 35.69
C LYS A 10 4.03 5.19 34.53
N GLU A 11 3.48 5.12 33.31
CA GLU A 11 4.27 5.23 32.09
C GLU A 11 5.06 6.55 32.11
N PRO A 12 6.35 6.53 31.71
CA PRO A 12 7.16 7.74 31.66
C PRO A 12 6.52 8.74 30.69
N THR A 13 6.47 10.01 31.10
CA THR A 13 5.81 11.03 30.28
C THR A 13 6.61 11.29 29.00
N SER A 14 5.94 11.74 27.94
CA SER A 14 6.59 12.06 26.66
C SER A 14 7.75 13.07 26.81
N SER A 15 7.72 13.90 27.85
CA SER A 15 8.82 14.81 28.23
C SER A 15 10.04 14.10 28.83
N GLU A 16 9.84 13.06 29.66
CA GLU A 16 10.93 12.25 30.23
C GLU A 16 11.61 11.39 29.15
N ILE A 17 10.84 10.90 28.18
CA ILE A 17 11.35 10.16 27.01
C ILE A 17 12.16 11.09 26.09
N LYS A 18 11.77 12.36 25.95
CA LYS A 18 12.46 13.32 25.07
C LYS A 18 13.84 13.72 25.60
N ASN A 19 14.01 13.80 26.92
CA ASN A 19 15.29 14.11 27.57
C ASN A 19 16.36 13.00 27.44
N LEU A 20 15.98 11.80 27.01
CA LEU A 20 16.89 10.65 26.84
C LEU A 20 17.30 10.40 25.37
N ARG A 21 16.82 11.23 24.42
CA ARG A 21 17.11 11.07 22.99
C ARG A 21 18.43 11.68 22.53
N ASN A 22 19.15 12.38 23.40
CA ASN A 22 20.45 12.96 23.05
C ASN A 22 21.59 11.99 23.39
N PHE A 23 21.84 11.06 22.48
CA PHE A 23 22.90 10.04 22.59
C PHE A 23 24.29 10.65 22.88
N ASN A 24 24.58 11.83 22.33
CA ASN A 24 25.86 12.52 22.52
C ASN A 24 26.03 13.08 23.94
N GLU A 25 24.94 13.50 24.60
CA GLU A 25 24.97 13.96 25.99
C GLU A 25 25.14 12.78 26.98
N VAL A 26 24.55 11.63 26.65
CA VAL A 26 24.71 10.40 27.43
C VAL A 26 26.14 9.86 27.29
N LYS A 27 26.72 9.91 26.09
CA LYS A 27 28.10 9.53 25.80
C LYS A 27 29.13 10.39 26.55
N SER A 28 28.96 11.71 26.58
CA SER A 28 29.91 12.62 27.27
C SER A 28 29.88 12.49 28.79
N LYS A 29 28.73 12.13 29.38
CA LYS A 29 28.61 11.82 30.81
C LYS A 29 29.29 10.50 31.19
N PHE A 30 29.39 9.57 30.24
CA PHE A 30 30.04 8.28 30.42
C PHE A 30 31.56 8.36 30.24
N GLU A 31 32.04 9.15 29.27
CA GLU A 31 33.47 9.33 28.99
C GLU A 31 34.21 10.15 30.08
N ASN A 32 33.49 10.99 30.84
CA ASN A 32 34.08 11.85 31.89
C ASN A 32 34.13 11.23 33.30
N GLN A 33 33.75 9.96 33.48
CA GLN A 33 33.84 9.29 34.79
C GLN A 33 35.08 8.40 34.86
N SER A 34 36.18 8.93 35.43
CA SER A 34 37.36 8.15 35.76
C SER A 34 37.05 7.16 36.90
N ILE A 35 37.17 5.86 36.63
CA ILE A 35 36.93 4.78 37.61
C ILE A 35 38.10 4.72 38.62
N PRO A 36 37.88 4.86 39.95
CA PRO A 36 38.92 4.65 40.93
C PRO A 36 39.12 3.15 41.23
N ARG A 37 40.39 2.73 41.29
CA ARG A 37 40.84 1.36 41.66
C ARG A 37 40.93 1.20 43.18
N LYS A 38 40.19 0.27 43.80
CA LYS A 38 40.68 -0.83 44.70
C LYS A 38 39.63 -1.50 45.61
N ARG A 39 39.79 -2.84 45.70
CA ARG A 39 39.75 -3.82 46.82
C ARG A 39 38.61 -3.87 47.87
N SER A 40 38.04 -5.09 47.91
CA SER A 40 37.67 -5.97 49.05
C SER A 40 36.52 -5.66 50.03
N SER A 41 35.68 -6.71 50.19
CA SER A 41 35.05 -7.23 51.42
C SER A 41 33.78 -6.59 52.02
N LYS A 42 32.71 -7.39 51.93
CA LYS A 42 31.54 -7.57 52.83
C LYS A 42 30.39 -6.55 52.81
N PHE A 43 29.19 -7.16 52.74
CA PHE A 43 27.83 -6.74 53.10
C PHE A 43 26.83 -6.34 52.01
N LEU A 44 25.64 -6.95 52.18
CA LEU A 44 24.43 -7.00 51.36
C LEU A 44 23.82 -5.63 51.04
N GLY A 45 23.32 -5.50 49.81
CA GLY A 45 22.31 -4.50 49.47
C GLY A 45 22.02 -4.48 47.97
N LYS A 46 20.83 -4.99 47.59
CA LYS A 46 20.07 -4.74 46.34
C LYS A 46 20.87 -4.18 45.16
N ASN A 47 21.08 -4.98 44.11
CA ASN A 47 21.05 -4.55 42.70
C ASN A 47 21.13 -5.78 41.76
N GLN A 48 20.00 -6.15 41.15
CA GLN A 48 19.87 -7.28 40.24
C GLN A 48 20.00 -6.87 38.76
N THR A 49 20.40 -5.64 38.48
CA THR A 49 20.48 -5.04 37.13
C THR A 49 21.89 -4.93 36.54
N PHE A 50 22.93 -5.36 37.26
CA PHE A 50 24.33 -5.20 36.82
C PHE A 50 24.95 -6.47 36.17
N TYR A 51 24.28 -7.62 36.21
CA TYR A 51 24.80 -8.87 35.63
C TYR A 51 24.38 -9.13 34.18
N LEU A 52 23.47 -8.33 33.59
CA LEU A 52 23.03 -8.52 32.20
C LEU A 52 23.86 -7.73 31.18
N SER A 53 24.43 -6.57 31.55
CA SER A 53 25.27 -5.78 30.65
C SER A 53 26.67 -6.36 30.46
N VAL A 54 27.22 -7.00 31.50
CA VAL A 54 28.56 -7.62 31.43
C VAL A 54 28.56 -8.84 30.51
N ILE A 55 27.46 -9.62 30.46
CA ILE A 55 27.33 -10.80 29.59
C ILE A 55 27.21 -10.37 28.11
N PHE A 56 26.49 -9.30 27.81
CA PHE A 56 26.29 -8.84 26.43
C PHE A 56 27.57 -8.25 25.82
N VAL A 57 28.36 -7.49 26.59
CA VAL A 57 29.63 -6.91 26.12
C VAL A 57 30.68 -8.00 25.85
N THR A 58 30.71 -9.09 26.65
CA THR A 58 31.62 -10.20 26.39
C THR A 58 31.28 -11.02 25.15
N ILE A 59 29.98 -11.18 24.82
CA ILE A 59 29.54 -11.96 23.64
C ILE A 59 29.82 -11.19 22.34
N VAL A 60 29.57 -9.87 22.31
CA VAL A 60 29.88 -9.02 21.15
C VAL A 60 31.39 -8.96 20.88
N SER A 61 32.21 -8.95 21.94
CA SER A 61 33.68 -8.91 21.82
C SER A 61 34.27 -10.21 21.24
N LEU A 62 33.70 -11.36 21.60
CA LEU A 62 34.09 -12.67 21.04
C LEU A 62 33.65 -12.83 19.58
N GLY A 63 32.46 -12.33 19.22
CA GLY A 63 31.98 -12.29 17.84
C GLY A 63 32.87 -11.43 16.94
N LEU A 64 33.26 -10.23 17.40
CA LEU A 64 34.19 -9.37 16.66
C LEU A 64 35.59 -9.99 16.53
N TYR A 65 36.08 -10.66 17.58
CA TYR A 65 37.38 -11.35 17.54
C TYR A 65 37.42 -12.50 16.52
N TYR A 66 36.33 -13.28 16.41
CA TYR A 66 36.22 -14.36 15.42
C TYR A 66 36.14 -13.83 13.98
N ILE A 67 35.42 -12.71 13.77
CA ILE A 67 35.31 -12.04 12.47
C ILE A 67 36.67 -11.45 12.06
N LEU A 68 37.38 -10.77 12.97
CA LEU A 68 38.66 -10.13 12.66
C LEU A 68 39.79 -11.15 12.38
N ASN A 69 39.79 -12.31 13.04
CA ASN A 69 40.81 -13.35 12.80
C ASN A 69 40.58 -14.18 11.53
N ASN A 70 39.37 -14.18 10.97
CA ASN A 70 39.06 -14.92 9.74
C ASN A 70 39.26 -14.10 8.45
N ILE A 71 39.61 -12.81 8.54
CA ILE A 71 39.83 -11.95 7.36
C ILE A 71 41.22 -12.17 6.72
N GLN A 72 42.12 -12.95 7.31
CA GLN A 72 43.51 -13.05 6.86
C GLN A 72 43.87 -14.27 5.99
N LYS A 73 42.89 -14.95 5.35
CA LYS A 73 43.17 -16.02 4.38
C LYS A 73 42.29 -15.90 3.14
N HIS A 74 42.80 -15.25 2.10
CA HIS A 74 42.23 -15.31 0.75
C HIS A 74 42.79 -16.52 0.00
N PRO A 75 41.95 -17.28 -0.73
CA PRO A 75 42.29 -17.81 -2.03
C PRO A 75 41.57 -17.00 -3.13
N GLU A 76 42.21 -16.94 -4.28
CA GLU A 76 41.83 -16.20 -5.48
C GLU A 76 40.46 -16.61 -6.04
N ILE A 77 39.79 -15.63 -6.64
CA ILE A 77 38.51 -15.74 -7.35
C ILE A 77 38.80 -16.28 -8.75
N THR A 78 38.17 -17.40 -9.10
CA THR A 78 37.97 -17.82 -10.50
C THR A 78 36.51 -18.19 -10.71
N ASP A 79 36.02 -17.73 -11.86
CA ASP A 79 34.63 -17.71 -12.34
C ASP A 79 33.80 -18.95 -12.04
N LEU A 80 32.62 -18.74 -11.45
CA LEU A 80 31.41 -19.54 -11.65
C LEU A 80 30.19 -18.62 -11.44
N GLU A 81 29.71 -18.01 -12.53
CA GLU A 81 28.31 -17.59 -12.63
C GLU A 81 27.45 -18.86 -12.55
N ASN A 82 26.79 -19.09 -11.40
CA ASN A 82 25.42 -19.63 -11.29
C ASN A 82 25.04 -19.91 -9.83
N HIS A 83 23.90 -19.32 -9.43
CA HIS A 83 23.01 -19.68 -8.32
C HIS A 83 23.60 -19.87 -6.91
N GLU A 84 23.71 -18.77 -6.14
CA GLU A 84 23.49 -18.82 -4.69
C GLU A 84 22.76 -17.54 -4.24
N GLN A 85 21.43 -17.58 -4.14
CA GLN A 85 20.72 -16.67 -3.25
C GLN A 85 20.91 -17.21 -1.84
N LEU A 86 21.63 -16.47 -0.99
CA LEU A 86 21.64 -16.70 0.45
C LEU A 86 20.21 -16.56 0.98
N ASP A 87 19.48 -17.67 1.03
CA ASP A 87 18.22 -17.77 1.74
C ASP A 87 18.53 -17.79 3.24
N PHE A 88 18.42 -16.62 3.89
CA PHE A 88 18.61 -16.49 5.34
C PHE A 88 17.48 -17.13 6.17
N ARG A 89 16.53 -17.82 5.53
CA ARG A 89 15.44 -18.48 6.24
C ARG A 89 15.91 -19.86 6.68
N MET A 90 16.00 -20.08 7.99
CA MET A 90 16.12 -21.43 8.54
C MET A 90 14.78 -22.14 8.39
N ILE A 91 14.36 -22.47 7.17
CA ILE A 91 13.19 -23.31 6.88
C ILE A 91 13.71 -24.48 6.06
N ASP A 92 13.37 -25.70 6.49
CA ASP A 92 13.87 -26.95 5.89
C ASP A 92 12.67 -27.75 5.35
N PRO A 93 12.31 -27.55 4.07
CA PRO A 93 11.26 -28.32 3.41
C PRO A 93 11.47 -29.83 3.54
N PRO A 94 10.45 -30.61 3.92
CA PRO A 94 10.57 -32.06 4.04
C PRO A 94 10.77 -32.80 2.71
N LEU A 95 10.40 -32.18 1.59
CA LEU A 95 10.55 -32.69 0.24
C LEU A 95 11.44 -31.73 -0.56
N GLU A 96 12.36 -32.29 -1.34
CA GLU A 96 13.29 -31.51 -2.16
C GLU A 96 12.58 -31.04 -3.44
N ASN A 97 12.77 -29.77 -3.81
CA ASN A 97 12.24 -29.17 -5.04
C ASN A 97 10.70 -29.22 -5.21
N ILE A 98 9.93 -29.42 -4.14
CA ILE A 98 8.47 -29.34 -4.14
C ILE A 98 8.05 -28.30 -3.12
N ASP A 99 7.67 -27.11 -3.59
CA ASP A 99 7.18 -26.00 -2.77
C ASP A 99 6.18 -25.17 -3.58
N ILE A 100 5.53 -24.21 -2.92
CA ILE A 100 4.59 -23.28 -3.54
C ILE A 100 5.37 -22.13 -4.17
N ASP A 101 5.17 -21.98 -5.48
CA ASP A 101 5.79 -20.94 -6.28
C ASP A 101 5.32 -19.54 -5.86
N TYR A 102 6.25 -18.58 -5.99
CA TYR A 102 5.91 -17.17 -5.84
C TYR A 102 5.23 -16.63 -7.09
N THR A 103 4.12 -15.93 -6.88
CA THR A 103 3.60 -14.98 -7.84
C THR A 103 4.44 -13.71 -7.79
N LYS A 104 5.01 -13.31 -8.93
CA LYS A 104 5.70 -12.04 -9.08
C LYS A 104 4.73 -10.95 -9.53
N PHE A 105 4.64 -9.88 -8.75
CA PHE A 105 4.02 -8.63 -9.13
C PHE A 105 5.11 -7.59 -9.43
N VAL A 106 4.87 -6.76 -10.44
CA VAL A 106 5.74 -5.63 -10.77
C VAL A 106 5.01 -4.34 -10.43
N MET A 107 5.68 -3.47 -9.70
CA MET A 107 5.20 -2.14 -9.34
C MET A 107 6.09 -1.13 -10.02
N GLU A 108 5.56 -0.45 -11.04
CA GLU A 108 6.32 0.45 -11.93
C GLU A 108 6.97 1.62 -11.17
N SER A 109 6.38 2.02 -10.04
CA SER A 109 6.87 3.11 -9.21
C SER A 109 6.61 2.84 -7.73
N ALA A 110 7.68 2.69 -6.95
CA ALA A 110 7.63 2.58 -5.49
C ALA A 110 7.14 3.84 -4.77
N SER A 111 7.07 4.97 -5.48
CA SER A 111 6.52 6.23 -4.95
C SER A 111 4.99 6.26 -4.98
N ASP A 112 4.36 5.39 -5.77
CA ASP A 112 2.92 5.39 -6.02
C ASP A 112 2.19 4.35 -5.18
N SER A 113 0.85 4.37 -5.21
CA SER A 113 0.06 3.33 -4.56
C SER A 113 -0.10 2.10 -5.47
N GLY A 114 -0.08 0.90 -4.89
CA GLY A 114 -0.20 -0.36 -5.63
C GLY A 114 -1.44 -1.16 -5.22
N PHE A 115 -2.09 -1.80 -6.19
CA PHE A 115 -3.18 -2.75 -5.94
C PHE A 115 -2.99 -4.02 -6.78
N TYR A 116 -2.80 -5.16 -6.11
CA TYR A 116 -2.50 -6.44 -6.74
C TYR A 116 -3.48 -7.51 -6.29
N ILE A 117 -3.75 -8.48 -7.18
CA ILE A 117 -4.58 -9.64 -6.90
C ILE A 117 -3.80 -10.91 -7.24
N SER A 118 -3.69 -11.83 -6.28
CA SER A 118 -3.08 -13.13 -6.49
C SER A 118 -3.94 -14.04 -7.37
N PRO A 119 -3.37 -15.12 -7.93
CA PRO A 119 -4.13 -16.11 -8.69
C PRO A 119 -5.31 -16.72 -7.91
N ARG A 120 -5.25 -16.75 -6.58
CA ARG A 120 -6.34 -17.24 -5.72
C ARG A 120 -7.24 -16.12 -5.18
N GLY A 121 -7.10 -14.90 -5.68
CA GLY A 121 -7.97 -13.77 -5.38
C GLY A 121 -7.58 -12.94 -4.16
N THR A 122 -6.47 -13.25 -3.49
CA THR A 122 -5.95 -12.43 -2.37
C THR A 122 -5.53 -11.06 -2.86
N LYS A 123 -5.97 -10.01 -2.17
CA LYS A 123 -5.70 -8.62 -2.54
C LYS A 123 -4.64 -8.01 -1.68
N LEU A 124 -3.74 -7.28 -2.32
CA LEU A 124 -2.69 -6.51 -1.69
C LEU A 124 -2.89 -5.04 -2.05
N ARG A 125 -2.98 -4.18 -1.03
CA ARG A 125 -3.05 -2.73 -1.21
C ARG A 125 -1.85 -2.10 -0.53
N ILE A 126 -0.98 -1.52 -1.36
CA ILE A 126 0.32 -0.98 -1.00
C ILE A 126 0.22 0.55 -1.03
N PRO A 127 0.53 1.26 0.07
CA PRO A 127 0.51 2.72 0.08
C PRO A 127 1.68 3.31 -0.72
N PRO A 128 1.62 4.59 -1.11
CA PRO A 128 2.76 5.28 -1.69
C PRO A 128 3.93 5.36 -0.72
N ASP A 129 5.15 5.39 -1.27
CA ASP A 129 6.41 5.45 -0.53
C ASP A 129 6.53 4.34 0.53
N CYS A 130 6.11 3.12 0.18
CA CYS A 130 6.09 2.00 1.12
C CYS A 130 7.47 1.38 1.37
N PHE A 131 8.43 1.57 0.46
CA PHE A 131 9.64 0.78 0.43
C PHE A 131 10.92 1.56 0.73
N VAL A 132 11.82 0.92 1.48
CA VAL A 132 13.16 1.40 1.80
C VAL A 132 14.21 0.30 1.58
N TYR A 133 15.45 0.70 1.32
CA TYR A 133 16.59 -0.19 1.38
C TYR A 133 17.01 -0.46 2.83
N HIS A 134 17.97 -1.38 3.03
CA HIS A 134 18.47 -1.75 4.36
C HIS A 134 19.03 -0.57 5.20
N ASP A 135 19.39 0.54 4.55
CA ASP A 135 19.99 1.73 5.15
C ASP A 135 18.94 2.81 5.42
N GLY A 136 17.66 2.49 5.20
CA GLY A 136 16.53 3.39 5.37
C GLY A 136 16.33 4.37 4.22
N LYS A 137 17.15 4.32 3.14
CA LYS A 137 16.91 5.16 1.97
C LYS A 137 15.65 4.73 1.25
N LYS A 138 14.87 5.73 0.81
CA LYS A 138 13.67 5.53 0.01
C LYS A 138 13.99 4.78 -1.29
N VAL A 139 13.11 3.85 -1.65
CA VAL A 139 13.13 3.16 -2.94
C VAL A 139 12.21 3.93 -3.90
N GLU A 140 12.68 4.15 -5.13
CA GLU A 140 11.94 4.85 -6.19
C GLU A 140 11.97 4.01 -7.48
N GLY A 141 11.04 4.25 -8.40
CA GLY A 141 10.96 3.49 -9.65
C GLY A 141 10.50 2.05 -9.45
N GLU A 142 10.78 1.19 -10.43
CA GLU A 142 10.22 -0.15 -10.48
C GLU A 142 10.71 -1.06 -9.34
N VAL A 143 9.80 -1.82 -8.76
CA VAL A 143 10.09 -2.87 -7.77
C VAL A 143 9.34 -4.17 -8.07
N GLU A 144 9.95 -5.28 -7.68
CA GLU A 144 9.43 -6.62 -7.82
C GLU A 144 8.93 -7.11 -6.46
N LEU A 145 7.69 -7.58 -6.40
CA LEU A 145 7.09 -8.13 -5.19
C LEU A 145 6.76 -9.59 -5.44
N TYR A 146 7.20 -10.45 -4.54
CA TYR A 146 7.01 -11.88 -4.63
C TYR A 146 6.06 -12.29 -3.52
N PHE A 147 4.95 -12.91 -3.90
CA PHE A 147 3.87 -13.27 -3.01
C PHE A 147 3.47 -14.73 -3.21
N ARG A 148 3.27 -15.45 -2.11
CA ARG A 148 2.63 -16.76 -2.10
C ARG A 148 1.76 -16.92 -0.87
N GLU A 149 0.85 -17.89 -0.94
CA GLU A 149 -0.19 -18.12 0.04
C GLU A 149 -0.35 -19.62 0.30
N PHE A 150 -0.63 -19.98 1.55
CA PHE A 150 -0.76 -21.35 2.03
C PHE A 150 -2.13 -21.52 2.70
N HIS A 151 -2.85 -22.56 2.30
CA HIS A 151 -4.26 -22.71 2.60
C HIS A 151 -4.61 -24.02 3.31
N ASP A 152 -3.78 -25.06 3.17
CA ASP A 152 -4.10 -26.40 3.66
C ASP A 152 -2.89 -27.12 4.28
N PRO A 153 -3.10 -28.28 4.94
CA PRO A 153 -2.01 -29.02 5.60
C PRO A 153 -0.91 -29.50 4.65
N VAL A 154 -1.19 -29.66 3.35
CA VAL A 154 -0.16 -30.03 2.37
C VAL A 154 0.73 -28.83 2.09
N ASP A 155 0.15 -27.63 1.95
CA ASP A 155 0.91 -26.39 1.78
C ASP A 155 1.87 -26.14 2.98
N PHE A 156 1.40 -26.36 4.21
CA PHE A 156 2.24 -26.22 5.41
C PHE A 156 3.36 -27.27 5.45
N PHE A 157 3.05 -28.48 4.96
CA PHE A 157 4.02 -29.57 4.91
C PHE A 157 5.13 -29.28 3.90
N VAL A 158 4.80 -28.99 2.64
CA VAL A 158 5.80 -28.81 1.58
C VAL A 158 6.67 -27.57 1.83
N SER A 159 6.11 -26.52 2.43
CA SER A 159 6.86 -25.30 2.77
C SER A 159 7.84 -25.48 3.92
N GLY A 160 7.72 -26.54 4.74
CA GLY A 160 8.53 -26.74 5.95
C GLY A 160 8.27 -25.72 7.06
N ILE A 161 7.24 -24.89 6.94
CA ILE A 161 6.89 -23.88 7.94
C ILE A 161 6.36 -24.57 9.21
N ASN A 162 7.04 -24.34 10.33
CA ASN A 162 6.66 -24.94 11.60
C ASN A 162 5.36 -24.31 12.14
N MET A 163 4.29 -25.07 12.26
CA MET A 163 3.01 -24.62 12.82
C MET A 163 2.92 -24.73 14.36
N GLU A 164 4.02 -25.08 15.05
CA GLU A 164 4.06 -25.15 16.52
C GLU A 164 4.19 -23.75 17.14
N TYR A 165 3.29 -23.44 18.07
CA TYR A 165 3.30 -22.20 18.85
C TYR A 165 3.55 -22.50 20.33
N ASP A 166 4.61 -21.92 20.89
CA ASP A 166 4.93 -22.04 22.32
C ASP A 166 4.54 -20.76 23.06
N THR A 167 3.60 -20.90 24.00
CA THR A 167 3.30 -19.86 24.99
C THR A 167 3.60 -20.36 26.39
N LEU A 168 4.61 -19.75 27.02
CA LEU A 168 4.98 -20.01 28.43
C LEU A 168 5.29 -21.50 28.70
N GLY A 169 5.86 -22.22 27.72
CA GLY A 169 6.20 -23.64 27.83
C GLY A 169 5.05 -24.58 27.46
N GLN A 170 3.90 -24.06 27.04
CA GLN A 170 2.80 -24.86 26.48
C GLN A 170 2.89 -24.85 24.95
N LYS A 171 3.30 -25.99 24.40
CA LYS A 171 3.35 -26.23 22.95
C LYS A 171 1.96 -26.52 22.41
N LYS A 172 1.49 -25.66 21.52
CA LYS A 172 0.24 -25.74 20.75
C LYS A 172 0.55 -25.86 19.26
N ILE A 173 -0.46 -26.20 18.46
CA ILE A 173 -0.36 -26.20 17.01
C ILE A 173 -1.34 -25.17 16.47
N PHE A 174 -0.95 -24.40 15.45
CA PHE A 174 -1.87 -23.50 14.80
C PHE A 174 -2.88 -24.23 13.93
N GLU A 175 -4.15 -23.94 14.17
CA GLU A 175 -5.20 -24.10 13.18
C GLU A 175 -5.23 -22.82 12.35
N SER A 176 -4.95 -22.95 11.05
CA SER A 176 -4.76 -21.79 10.19
C SER A 176 -6.00 -21.42 9.41
N ALA A 177 -6.24 -20.13 9.33
CA ALA A 177 -7.25 -19.57 8.45
C ALA A 177 -6.66 -18.86 7.23
N GLY A 178 -5.34 -18.98 7.04
CA GLY A 178 -4.60 -18.62 5.86
C GLY A 178 -3.28 -17.95 6.21
N MET A 179 -2.23 -18.37 5.51
CA MET A 179 -0.86 -17.91 5.68
C MET A 179 -0.36 -17.28 4.38
N ILE A 180 0.49 -16.28 4.48
CA ILE A 180 1.14 -15.64 3.34
C ILE A 180 2.64 -15.51 3.57
N ASP A 181 3.38 -15.40 2.48
CA ASP A 181 4.79 -15.05 2.47
C ASP A 181 5.02 -14.00 1.38
N MET A 182 5.56 -12.85 1.78
CA MET A 182 5.78 -11.72 0.88
C MET A 182 7.18 -11.17 1.05
N HIS A 183 7.86 -10.90 -0.06
CA HIS A 183 9.14 -10.20 -0.10
C HIS A 183 9.23 -9.26 -1.30
N GLY A 184 10.17 -8.31 -1.25
CA GLY A 184 10.36 -7.34 -2.33
C GLY A 184 11.82 -7.22 -2.73
N LYS A 185 12.07 -6.96 -4.02
CA LYS A 185 13.38 -6.66 -4.58
C LYS A 185 13.33 -5.46 -5.53
N LYS A 186 14.45 -4.76 -5.65
CA LYS A 186 14.73 -3.80 -6.72
C LYS A 186 16.12 -4.06 -7.27
N ASP A 187 16.23 -4.28 -8.58
CA ASP A 187 17.50 -4.58 -9.27
C ASP A 187 18.29 -5.72 -8.58
N GLY A 188 17.58 -6.75 -8.12
CA GLY A 188 18.16 -7.88 -7.37
C GLY A 188 18.48 -7.61 -5.90
N GLN A 189 18.40 -6.36 -5.42
CA GLN A 189 18.60 -6.01 -4.01
C GLN A 189 17.30 -6.09 -3.21
N ASN A 190 17.34 -6.68 -2.01
CA ASN A 190 16.18 -6.73 -1.12
C ASN A 190 15.75 -5.33 -0.66
N ILE A 191 14.45 -5.11 -0.65
CA ILE A 191 13.79 -3.91 -0.10
C ILE A 191 12.92 -4.30 1.09
N PHE A 192 12.54 -3.31 1.90
CA PHE A 192 11.80 -3.49 3.15
C PHE A 192 10.63 -2.50 3.22
N ILE A 193 9.63 -2.82 4.03
CA ILE A 193 8.53 -1.89 4.33
C ILE A 193 9.07 -0.79 5.26
N ALA A 194 8.83 0.46 4.91
CA ALA A 194 9.29 1.62 5.66
C ALA A 194 8.59 1.72 7.02
N GLU A 195 9.28 2.31 8.01
CA GLU A 195 8.72 2.48 9.35
C GLU A 195 7.40 3.28 9.32
N GLY A 196 6.35 2.73 9.94
CA GLY A 196 5.01 3.33 9.98
C GLY A 196 4.18 3.15 8.70
N LYS A 197 4.68 2.45 7.68
CA LYS A 197 3.91 2.01 6.51
C LYS A 197 3.43 0.58 6.70
N GLU A 198 2.29 0.27 6.09
CA GLU A 198 1.71 -1.07 6.14
C GLU A 198 1.08 -1.43 4.78
N ILE A 199 1.23 -2.69 4.37
CA ILE A 199 0.52 -3.26 3.22
C ILE A 199 -0.73 -3.94 3.74
N HIS A 200 -1.89 -3.58 3.19
CA HIS A 200 -3.15 -4.23 3.56
C HIS A 200 -3.37 -5.48 2.72
N VAL A 201 -3.69 -6.57 3.39
CA VAL A 201 -3.96 -7.88 2.80
C VAL A 201 -5.43 -8.24 3.05
N SER A 202 -6.14 -8.59 1.99
CA SER A 202 -7.51 -9.13 2.06
C SER A 202 -7.55 -10.49 1.36
N MET A 203 -7.67 -11.56 2.14
CA MET A 203 -7.54 -12.95 1.69
C MET A 203 -8.87 -13.70 1.86
N ALA A 204 -9.22 -14.54 0.90
CA ALA A 204 -10.34 -15.46 1.03
C ALA A 204 -9.99 -16.59 2.01
N SER A 205 -10.92 -16.94 2.88
CA SER A 205 -10.75 -18.05 3.83
C SER A 205 -12.02 -18.89 3.91
N ALA A 206 -11.87 -20.21 3.90
CA ALA A 206 -12.97 -21.15 4.17
C ALA A 206 -13.34 -21.26 5.66
N TRP A 207 -12.52 -20.67 6.54
CA TRP A 207 -12.69 -20.76 7.99
C TRP A 207 -13.40 -19.51 8.48
N LYS A 208 -14.62 -19.61 9.02
CA LYS A 208 -15.45 -18.42 9.36
C LYS A 208 -15.21 -17.82 10.75
N GLY A 209 -14.49 -18.53 11.63
CA GLY A 209 -14.37 -18.12 13.03
C GLY A 209 -13.70 -16.74 13.20
N ASN A 210 -14.11 -16.00 14.22
CA ASN A 210 -13.49 -14.72 14.64
C ASN A 210 -12.44 -14.91 15.74
N HIS A 211 -12.02 -16.15 16.02
CA HIS A 211 -11.13 -16.49 17.12
C HIS A 211 -9.64 -16.49 16.71
N TYR A 212 -9.34 -16.32 15.41
CA TYR A 212 -7.99 -16.27 14.85
C TYR A 212 -7.29 -14.95 15.20
N ASN A 213 -5.96 -14.95 15.15
CA ASN A 213 -5.12 -13.79 15.38
C ASN A 213 -4.01 -13.77 14.34
N VAL A 214 -3.42 -12.60 14.11
CA VAL A 214 -2.33 -12.44 13.16
C VAL A 214 -0.99 -12.62 13.88
N TYR A 215 -0.16 -13.49 13.32
CA TYR A 215 1.20 -13.79 13.79
C TYR A 215 2.22 -13.53 12.69
N TYR A 216 3.44 -13.22 13.10
CA TYR A 216 4.61 -13.13 12.23
C TYR A 216 5.62 -14.22 12.62
N LEU A 217 6.23 -14.89 11.64
CA LEU A 217 7.29 -15.86 11.91
C LEU A 217 8.67 -15.17 11.91
N ASP A 218 9.34 -15.17 13.06
CA ASP A 218 10.79 -14.96 13.10
C ASP A 218 11.46 -16.23 12.54
N THR A 219 11.97 -16.14 11.32
CA THR A 219 12.59 -17.26 10.60
C THR A 219 13.99 -17.62 11.10
N VAL A 220 14.61 -16.77 11.92
CA VAL A 220 15.91 -17.04 12.57
C VAL A 220 15.68 -17.83 13.85
N MET A 221 14.73 -17.42 14.68
CA MET A 221 14.36 -18.11 15.91
C MET A 221 13.41 -19.29 15.68
N GLN A 222 12.81 -19.39 14.49
CA GLN A 222 11.67 -20.27 14.16
C GLN A 222 10.52 -20.14 15.18
N LYS A 223 10.16 -18.90 15.51
CA LYS A 223 9.13 -18.61 16.51
C LYS A 223 8.09 -17.64 15.97
N TRP A 224 6.83 -17.96 16.25
CA TRP A 224 5.71 -17.09 15.95
C TRP A 224 5.53 -16.02 17.02
N GLU A 225 5.40 -14.79 16.54
CA GLU A 225 5.17 -13.61 17.35
C GLU A 225 3.73 -13.14 17.12
N TYR A 226 2.95 -13.05 18.20
CA TYR A 226 1.63 -12.44 18.14
C TYR A 226 1.74 -10.96 17.76
N ARG A 227 0.96 -10.53 16.77
CA ARG A 227 0.94 -9.15 16.29
C ARG A 227 -0.36 -8.44 16.64
N LEU A 228 -1.48 -8.97 16.20
CA LEU A 228 -2.78 -8.31 16.34
C LEU A 228 -3.96 -9.27 16.19
N LYS A 229 -5.16 -8.77 16.46
CA LYS A 229 -6.41 -9.49 16.20
C LYS A 229 -6.78 -9.37 14.73
N ASP A 230 -7.14 -10.47 14.08
CA ASP A 230 -7.56 -10.44 12.68
C ASP A 230 -8.96 -9.83 12.52
N LYS A 231 -9.26 -9.29 11.33
CA LYS A 231 -10.60 -8.80 10.97
C LYS A 231 -11.24 -9.76 9.99
N VAL A 232 -12.43 -10.25 10.32
CA VAL A 232 -13.22 -11.16 9.47
C VAL A 232 -14.50 -10.47 9.01
N THR A 233 -14.80 -10.57 7.72
CA THR A 233 -16.02 -10.02 7.11
C THR A 233 -16.80 -11.13 6.40
N ASP A 234 -18.05 -11.36 6.80
CA ASP A 234 -18.92 -12.44 6.30
C ASP A 234 -19.58 -12.09 4.97
N ALA A 235 -19.53 -13.02 4.00
CA ALA A 235 -20.20 -12.88 2.69
C ALA A 235 -21.71 -12.57 2.77
N LYS A 236 -22.42 -13.02 3.82
CA LYS A 236 -23.87 -12.77 4.01
C LYS A 236 -24.19 -11.33 4.40
N SER A 237 -23.33 -10.67 5.19
CA SER A 237 -23.49 -9.24 5.52
C SER A 237 -23.37 -8.33 4.29
N VAL A 238 -22.74 -8.83 3.22
CA VAL A 238 -22.63 -8.15 1.93
C VAL A 238 -23.92 -8.30 1.09
N GLN A 239 -24.65 -9.42 1.19
CA GLN A 239 -25.91 -9.65 0.48
C GLN A 239 -27.10 -8.88 1.08
N GLU A 240 -27.23 -8.84 2.41
CA GLU A 240 -28.35 -8.16 3.08
C GLU A 240 -28.27 -6.64 2.93
N SER A 241 -27.07 -6.06 2.94
CA SER A 241 -26.85 -4.64 2.65
C SER A 241 -27.07 -4.30 1.17
N HIS A 242 -26.75 -5.22 0.24
CA HIS A 242 -27.03 -5.04 -1.19
C HIS A 242 -28.53 -4.91 -1.51
N THR A 243 -29.40 -5.55 -0.73
CA THR A 243 -30.85 -5.54 -0.99
C THR A 243 -31.48 -4.17 -0.67
N ILE A 244 -30.90 -3.41 0.27
CA ILE A 244 -31.39 -2.08 0.67
C ILE A 244 -30.93 -1.00 -0.32
N TYR A 245 -29.72 -1.12 -0.89
CA TYR A 245 -29.16 -0.11 -1.80
C TYR A 245 -29.52 -0.32 -3.28
N SER A 246 -29.77 -1.57 -3.71
CA SER A 246 -30.13 -1.88 -5.10
C SER A 246 -31.55 -1.47 -5.50
N GLN A 247 -32.45 -1.20 -4.56
CA GLN A 247 -33.79 -0.69 -4.89
C GLN A 247 -33.79 0.77 -5.37
N ASN A 248 -32.72 1.54 -5.14
CA ASN A 248 -32.69 2.97 -5.45
C ASN A 248 -31.78 3.37 -6.63
N TYR A 249 -31.00 2.46 -7.22
CA TYR A 249 -30.20 2.76 -8.41
C TYR A 249 -30.09 1.53 -9.32
N GLN A 250 -30.69 1.63 -10.50
CA GLN A 250 -30.65 0.58 -11.52
C GLN A 250 -29.31 0.64 -12.26
N PHE A 251 -28.35 -0.20 -11.84
CA PHE A 251 -27.04 -0.32 -12.47
C PHE A 251 -26.93 -1.67 -13.21
N ASN A 252 -26.55 -1.64 -14.50
CA ASN A 252 -26.29 -2.84 -15.31
C ASN A 252 -24.82 -3.28 -15.14
N PHE A 253 -24.62 -4.43 -14.51
CA PHE A 253 -23.33 -4.92 -14.02
C PHE A 253 -22.36 -5.41 -15.11
N GLU A 254 -22.85 -5.69 -16.33
CA GLU A 254 -22.03 -6.34 -17.37
C GLU A 254 -21.26 -5.38 -18.28
N ALA A 255 -21.60 -4.09 -18.32
CA ALA A 255 -21.03 -3.16 -19.31
C ALA A 255 -19.82 -2.34 -18.82
N ASP A 256 -19.51 -2.33 -17.51
CA ASP A 256 -18.53 -1.39 -16.92
C ASP A 256 -17.25 -2.05 -16.37
N VAL A 257 -17.07 -3.36 -16.60
CA VAL A 257 -15.95 -4.15 -16.04
C VAL A 257 -14.68 -4.09 -16.91
N GLU A 258 -14.76 -3.68 -18.18
CA GLU A 258 -13.63 -3.75 -19.11
C GLU A 258 -13.11 -2.39 -19.58
N ARG A 259 -12.84 -1.48 -18.63
CA ARG A 259 -11.93 -0.35 -18.88
C ARG A 259 -10.94 -0.28 -17.73
N GLN A 260 -9.68 -0.60 -18.04
CA GLN A 260 -8.54 -0.47 -17.14
C GLN A 260 -8.57 0.90 -16.46
N MET A 261 -8.32 0.90 -15.15
CA MET A 261 -8.04 2.12 -14.42
C MET A 261 -6.79 2.76 -15.04
N PRO A 262 -6.82 4.05 -15.41
CA PRO A 262 -5.61 4.71 -15.87
C PRO A 262 -4.58 4.74 -14.74
N ASP A 263 -3.34 4.41 -15.06
CA ASP A 263 -2.18 4.54 -14.17
C ASP A 263 -1.96 6.00 -13.72
N ASP A 264 -1.14 6.19 -12.68
CA ASP A 264 -0.85 7.50 -12.10
C ASP A 264 -0.17 8.46 -13.12
N GLU A 265 0.55 7.92 -14.11
CA GLU A 265 1.13 8.68 -15.21
C GLU A 265 0.05 9.24 -16.15
N THR A 266 -0.96 8.43 -16.48
CA THR A 266 -2.12 8.87 -17.26
C THR A 266 -2.92 9.93 -16.51
N MET A 267 -3.06 9.80 -15.19
CA MET A 267 -3.71 10.82 -14.36
C MET A 267 -2.90 12.12 -14.27
N LEU A 268 -1.57 12.02 -14.17
CA LEU A 268 -0.68 13.17 -14.17
C LEU A 268 -0.72 13.90 -15.53
N GLU A 269 -0.68 13.16 -16.63
CA GLU A 269 -0.78 13.67 -17.99
C GLU A 269 -2.12 14.36 -18.22
N MET A 270 -3.23 13.76 -17.76
CA MET A 270 -4.55 14.38 -17.82
C MET A 270 -4.65 15.66 -16.98
N ASN A 271 -4.03 15.70 -15.80
CA ASN A 271 -3.98 16.91 -14.97
C ASN A 271 -3.11 18.01 -15.61
N ARG A 272 -2.03 17.63 -16.30
CA ARG A 272 -1.22 18.55 -17.11
C ARG A 272 -2.06 19.13 -18.25
N GLN A 273 -2.75 18.28 -19.00
CA GLN A 273 -3.64 18.71 -20.07
C GLN A 273 -4.79 19.60 -19.57
N LEU A 274 -5.35 19.33 -18.38
CA LEU A 274 -6.34 20.20 -17.76
C LEU A 274 -5.76 21.57 -17.41
N THR A 275 -4.54 21.61 -16.89
CA THR A 275 -3.84 22.85 -16.52
C THR A 275 -3.53 23.68 -17.75
N GLU A 276 -3.00 23.07 -18.80
CA GLU A 276 -2.75 23.72 -20.09
C GLU A 276 -4.05 24.21 -20.75
N ALA A 277 -5.13 23.43 -20.69
CA ALA A 277 -6.42 23.84 -21.24
C ALA A 277 -7.02 25.04 -20.49
N LYS A 278 -6.86 25.10 -19.15
CA LYS A 278 -7.28 26.24 -18.34
C LYS A 278 -6.49 27.49 -18.67
N LEU A 279 -5.16 27.38 -18.76
CA LEU A 279 -4.30 28.51 -19.13
C LEU A 279 -4.68 29.06 -20.51
N ASN A 280 -4.87 28.17 -21.49
CA ASN A 280 -5.31 28.56 -22.84
C ASN A 280 -6.69 29.24 -22.86
N TYR A 281 -7.59 28.87 -21.95
CA TYR A 281 -8.91 29.49 -21.80
C TYR A 281 -8.80 30.87 -21.16
N GLU A 282 -7.98 31.02 -20.10
CA GLU A 282 -7.70 32.31 -19.45
C GLU A 282 -7.03 33.29 -20.41
N ASP A 283 -6.02 32.83 -21.16
CA ASP A 283 -5.36 33.60 -22.23
C ASP A 283 -6.37 34.04 -23.31
N GLN A 284 -7.32 33.16 -23.68
CA GLN A 284 -8.36 33.54 -24.62
C GLN A 284 -9.29 34.59 -24.05
N GLN A 285 -9.68 34.46 -22.78
CA GLN A 285 -10.58 35.40 -22.11
C GLN A 285 -9.96 36.80 -22.00
N ALA A 286 -8.63 36.88 -21.83
CA ALA A 286 -7.88 38.13 -21.84
C ALA A 286 -7.85 38.82 -23.21
N LEU A 287 -8.09 38.10 -24.31
CA LEU A 287 -8.15 38.63 -25.67
C LEU A 287 -9.57 39.06 -26.07
N ARG A 288 -10.43 39.41 -25.11
CA ARG A 288 -11.79 39.85 -25.37
C ARG A 288 -11.78 41.12 -26.24
N PRO A 289 -12.46 41.13 -27.40
CA PRO A 289 -12.63 42.34 -28.18
C PRO A 289 -13.41 43.39 -27.40
N GLU A 290 -12.97 44.63 -27.48
CA GLU A 290 -13.57 45.74 -26.76
C GLU A 290 -14.78 46.31 -27.49
N GLU A 291 -15.86 46.57 -26.74
CA GLU A 291 -17.11 47.04 -27.32
C GLU A 291 -17.03 48.53 -27.66
N PRO A 292 -17.26 48.93 -28.93
CA PRO A 292 -17.22 50.34 -29.31
C PRO A 292 -18.34 51.10 -28.61
N ARG A 293 -18.02 52.28 -28.08
CA ARG A 293 -18.97 53.15 -27.38
C ARG A 293 -19.40 54.29 -28.28
N LYS A 294 -20.69 54.57 -28.30
CA LYS A 294 -21.23 55.74 -29.00
C LYS A 294 -21.02 56.97 -28.14
N VAL A 295 -20.66 58.09 -28.77
CA VAL A 295 -20.58 59.38 -28.07
C VAL A 295 -21.91 59.72 -27.41
N SER A 296 -21.89 60.12 -26.13
CA SER A 296 -23.09 60.58 -25.44
C SER A 296 -23.36 62.05 -25.78
N PRO A 297 -24.59 62.43 -26.15
CA PRO A 297 -24.93 63.83 -26.44
C PRO A 297 -24.87 64.73 -25.19
N ASP A 298 -24.95 64.14 -24.00
CA ASP A 298 -24.96 64.85 -22.72
C ASP A 298 -23.55 64.96 -22.09
N ARG A 299 -22.51 64.50 -22.80
CA ARG A 299 -21.13 64.50 -22.32
C ARG A 299 -20.20 65.24 -23.27
N TYR A 300 -19.13 65.74 -22.70
CA TYR A 300 -18.10 66.46 -23.44
C TYR A 300 -17.11 65.49 -24.06
N SER A 301 -16.75 65.72 -25.32
CA SER A 301 -15.75 64.93 -26.04
C SER A 301 -14.72 65.81 -26.76
N PHE A 302 -13.51 65.29 -26.92
CA PHE A 302 -12.44 65.90 -27.71
C PHE A 302 -12.30 65.19 -29.05
N ASP A 303 -12.24 65.96 -30.12
CA ASP A 303 -11.76 65.50 -31.42
C ASP A 303 -10.25 65.73 -31.46
N LEU A 304 -9.46 64.65 -31.41
CA LEU A 304 -8.00 64.72 -31.42
C LEU A 304 -7.47 64.07 -32.70
N ASP A 305 -6.52 64.73 -33.36
CA ASP A 305 -5.79 64.16 -34.50
C ASP A 305 -4.66 63.28 -33.94
N ILE A 306 -4.84 61.97 -33.99
CA ILE A 306 -3.93 60.98 -33.40
C ILE A 306 -3.01 60.44 -34.50
N LYS A 307 -1.71 60.35 -34.22
CA LYS A 307 -0.79 59.59 -35.06
C LYS A 307 -1.05 58.09 -34.89
N GLU A 308 -1.50 57.45 -35.96
CA GLU A 308 -1.88 56.03 -35.99
C GLU A 308 -0.75 55.10 -35.49
N ASP A 309 0.52 55.49 -35.69
CA ASP A 309 1.70 54.71 -35.28
C ASP A 309 1.88 54.62 -33.74
N GLU A 310 1.36 55.60 -32.99
CA GLU A 310 1.51 55.68 -31.53
C GLU A 310 0.42 54.89 -30.78
N PHE A 311 -0.70 54.59 -31.45
CA PHE A 311 -1.87 53.91 -30.88
C PHE A 311 -2.46 52.88 -31.86
N PRO A 312 -1.75 51.78 -32.16
CA PRO A 312 -2.16 50.79 -33.16
C PRO A 312 -3.52 50.13 -32.86
N GLU A 313 -3.96 50.08 -31.60
CA GLU A 313 -5.31 49.61 -31.23
C GLU A 313 -6.45 50.54 -31.71
N LEU A 314 -6.16 51.80 -32.02
CA LEU A 314 -7.12 52.78 -32.54
C LEU A 314 -7.13 52.82 -34.08
N GLN A 315 -6.15 52.18 -34.73
CA GLN A 315 -5.96 52.18 -36.18
C GLN A 315 -7.10 51.50 -36.95
N ALA A 316 -7.85 50.60 -36.31
CA ALA A 316 -9.00 49.93 -36.92
C ALA A 316 -10.18 50.88 -37.20
N TYR A 317 -10.17 52.11 -36.66
CA TYR A 317 -11.34 52.96 -36.66
C TYR A 317 -11.03 54.42 -37.05
N LYS A 318 -11.57 54.88 -38.17
CA LYS A 318 -11.55 56.30 -38.56
C LYS A 318 -12.56 57.09 -37.71
N ASP A 319 -12.15 58.26 -37.21
CA ASP A 319 -12.97 59.22 -36.44
C ASP A 319 -13.28 58.83 -34.98
N VAL A 320 -12.26 58.37 -34.23
CA VAL A 320 -12.34 58.22 -32.77
C VAL A 320 -12.37 59.60 -32.09
N CYS A 321 -13.33 59.80 -31.20
CA CYS A 321 -13.40 60.95 -30.29
C CYS A 321 -13.09 60.49 -28.86
N PHE A 322 -12.71 61.40 -27.98
CA PHE A 322 -12.43 61.08 -26.58
C PHE A 322 -13.42 61.73 -25.62
N GLU A 323 -14.33 60.94 -25.06
CA GLU A 323 -15.34 61.39 -24.10
C GLU A 323 -14.75 61.52 -22.69
N VAL A 324 -15.06 62.62 -22.01
CA VAL A 324 -14.63 62.93 -20.63
C VAL A 324 -15.37 62.04 -19.63
N LEU A 325 -14.63 61.32 -18.77
CA LEU A 325 -15.20 60.50 -17.71
C LEU A 325 -15.90 61.38 -16.64
N PRO A 326 -17.03 60.92 -16.06
CA PRO A 326 -17.86 61.73 -15.15
C PRO A 326 -17.27 61.94 -13.75
N GLU A 327 -16.26 61.16 -13.38
CA GLU A 327 -15.66 61.15 -12.03
C GLU A 327 -14.76 62.36 -11.75
N GLN A 328 -14.65 63.29 -12.70
CA GLN A 328 -13.77 64.45 -12.60
C GLN A 328 -14.52 65.76 -12.79
N MET A 329 -14.01 66.81 -12.16
CA MET A 329 -14.51 68.16 -12.33
C MET A 329 -14.15 68.67 -13.72
N PHE A 330 -15.15 68.73 -14.61
CA PHE A 330 -15.01 69.25 -15.97
C PHE A 330 -15.89 70.48 -16.17
N THR A 331 -15.37 71.50 -16.87
CA THR A 331 -16.11 72.74 -17.16
C THR A 331 -16.06 73.07 -18.66
N PRO A 332 -17.17 73.50 -19.29
CA PRO A 332 -17.21 73.82 -20.72
C PRO A 332 -16.19 74.88 -21.18
N LYS A 333 -15.77 75.79 -20.28
CA LYS A 333 -14.75 76.81 -20.53
C LYS A 333 -13.44 76.26 -21.12
N VAL A 334 -13.17 74.97 -20.95
CA VAL A 334 -12.03 74.28 -21.54
C VAL A 334 -12.03 74.37 -23.06
N PHE A 335 -13.20 74.32 -23.69
CA PHE A 335 -13.37 74.45 -25.15
C PHE A 335 -13.31 75.90 -25.65
N GLU A 336 -13.46 76.87 -24.77
CA GLU A 336 -13.33 78.31 -25.06
C GLU A 336 -11.89 78.82 -24.87
N THR A 337 -10.99 77.96 -24.40
CA THR A 337 -9.59 78.29 -24.12
C THR A 337 -8.69 77.82 -25.26
N GLU A 338 -7.80 78.69 -25.73
CA GLU A 338 -6.75 78.33 -26.68
C GLU A 338 -5.59 77.61 -25.96
N TRP A 339 -5.20 76.45 -26.48
CA TRP A 339 -4.16 75.58 -25.93
C TRP A 339 -2.99 75.49 -26.91
N ASN A 340 -1.76 75.54 -26.39
CA ASN A 340 -0.54 75.50 -27.22
C ASN A 340 -0.11 74.05 -27.51
N ASP A 341 -0.45 73.11 -26.64
CA ASP A 341 -0.06 71.70 -26.77
C ASP A 341 -1.13 70.77 -26.18
N ILE A 342 -1.28 69.61 -26.83
CA ILE A 342 -2.20 68.53 -26.45
C ILE A 342 -1.44 67.21 -26.49
N LYS A 343 -1.42 66.51 -25.36
CA LYS A 343 -0.80 65.19 -25.24
C LYS A 343 -1.82 64.15 -24.81
N LEU A 344 -1.79 62.99 -25.46
CA LEU A 344 -2.59 61.81 -25.10
C LEU A 344 -1.65 60.72 -24.57
N GLU A 345 -1.96 60.15 -23.42
CA GLU A 345 -1.21 59.03 -22.82
C GLU A 345 -2.19 57.95 -22.34
N LYS A 346 -1.81 56.67 -22.39
CA LYS A 346 -2.61 55.58 -21.78
C LYS A 346 -2.56 55.70 -20.25
N ALA A 347 -3.70 55.49 -19.60
CA ALA A 347 -3.75 55.32 -18.14
C ALA A 347 -3.56 53.84 -17.74
N ASP A 348 -3.46 53.58 -16.44
CA ASP A 348 -3.35 52.22 -15.89
C ASP A 348 -4.67 51.40 -16.03
N GLU A 349 -5.78 52.08 -16.25
CA GLU A 349 -7.11 51.48 -16.46
C GLU A 349 -7.38 51.25 -17.94
N GLU A 350 -8.00 50.10 -18.25
CA GLU A 350 -8.33 49.66 -19.60
C GLU A 350 -9.25 50.68 -20.31
N LEU A 351 -8.87 51.07 -21.54
CA LEU A 351 -9.55 52.07 -22.37
C LEU A 351 -9.68 53.49 -21.75
N VAL A 352 -8.88 53.81 -20.73
CA VAL A 352 -8.78 55.16 -20.19
C VAL A 352 -7.49 55.82 -20.67
N TYR A 353 -7.63 57.05 -21.16
CA TYR A 353 -6.52 57.87 -21.61
C TYR A 353 -6.48 59.17 -20.82
N LEU A 354 -5.31 59.77 -20.74
CA LEU A 354 -5.06 61.05 -20.10
C LEU A 354 -4.81 62.08 -21.19
N VAL A 355 -5.80 62.95 -21.41
CA VAL A 355 -5.64 64.14 -22.25
C VAL A 355 -5.08 65.26 -21.40
N THR A 356 -3.88 65.70 -21.76
CA THR A 356 -3.20 66.83 -21.12
C THR A 356 -3.21 68.02 -22.06
N LEU A 357 -3.89 69.09 -21.67
CA LEU A 357 -3.95 70.36 -22.38
C LEU A 357 -3.05 71.37 -21.67
N SER A 358 -2.20 72.09 -22.41
CA SER A 358 -1.31 73.10 -21.82
C SER A 358 -1.14 74.36 -22.66
N ASN A 359 -1.01 75.50 -22.00
CA ASN A 359 -0.60 76.78 -22.56
C ASN A 359 0.30 77.53 -21.57
N ASP A 360 0.72 78.75 -21.91
CA ASP A 360 1.67 79.52 -21.09
C ASP A 360 1.18 79.86 -19.67
N LYS A 361 -0.13 79.72 -19.41
CA LYS A 361 -0.78 80.13 -18.15
C LYS A 361 -1.26 78.96 -17.30
N GLN A 362 -1.60 77.82 -17.91
CA GLN A 362 -2.21 76.70 -17.20
C GLN A 362 -2.01 75.37 -17.91
N LYS A 363 -2.10 74.30 -17.11
CA LYS A 363 -2.11 72.90 -17.55
C LYS A 363 -3.32 72.22 -16.94
N LYS A 364 -4.10 71.50 -17.74
CA LYS A 364 -5.26 70.73 -17.30
C LYS A 364 -5.18 69.32 -17.85
N GLN A 365 -5.65 68.36 -17.06
CA GLN A 365 -5.59 66.94 -17.39
C GLN A 365 -6.94 66.31 -17.16
N TYR A 366 -7.40 65.51 -18.12
CA TYR A 366 -8.69 64.84 -18.06
C TYR A 366 -8.54 63.38 -18.43
N ARG A 367 -9.21 62.53 -17.67
CA ARG A 367 -9.41 61.11 -17.97
C ARG A 367 -10.50 61.00 -19.03
N VAL A 368 -10.19 60.38 -20.14
CA VAL A 368 -11.11 60.25 -21.28
C VAL A 368 -11.16 58.81 -21.76
N GLN A 369 -12.21 58.47 -22.49
CA GLN A 369 -12.39 57.16 -23.13
C GLN A 369 -12.67 57.33 -24.62
N PRO A 370 -12.22 56.41 -25.48
CA PRO A 370 -12.53 56.46 -26.90
C PRO A 370 -14.02 56.18 -27.14
N VAL A 371 -14.66 57.01 -27.95
CA VAL A 371 -16.06 56.91 -28.39
C VAL A 371 -16.18 57.26 -29.87
N PHE A 372 -17.26 56.82 -30.51
CA PHE A 372 -17.49 56.98 -31.95
C PHE A 372 -18.69 57.86 -32.25
N LYS A 373 -18.55 58.70 -33.29
CA LYS A 373 -19.66 59.44 -33.93
C LYS A 373 -20.59 58.47 -34.68
N GLU A 374 -21.83 58.89 -34.97
CA GLU A 374 -22.90 58.00 -35.50
C GLU A 374 -22.48 57.14 -36.71
N GLU A 375 -21.85 57.77 -37.71
CA GLU A 375 -21.47 57.12 -38.97
C GLU A 375 -20.38 56.06 -38.72
N SER A 376 -19.31 56.43 -38.01
CA SER A 376 -18.18 55.55 -37.70
C SER A 376 -18.50 54.51 -36.62
N PHE A 377 -19.45 54.79 -35.72
CA PHE A 377 -19.96 53.84 -34.72
C PHE A 377 -20.60 52.64 -35.39
N THR A 378 -21.34 52.85 -36.49
CA THR A 378 -22.03 51.76 -37.20
C THR A 378 -21.02 50.78 -37.80
N GLU A 379 -19.94 51.29 -38.39
CA GLU A 379 -18.87 50.46 -38.96
C GLU A 379 -18.02 49.77 -37.89
N ALA A 380 -17.61 50.51 -36.85
CA ALA A 380 -16.88 49.96 -35.71
C ALA A 380 -17.71 48.87 -35.00
N LYS A 381 -19.02 49.09 -34.84
CA LYS A 381 -19.93 48.11 -34.26
C LYS A 381 -20.05 46.85 -35.11
N LYS A 382 -20.07 47.00 -36.44
CA LYS A 382 -20.09 45.85 -37.36
C LYS A 382 -18.81 45.02 -37.25
N GLN A 383 -17.64 45.66 -37.24
CA GLN A 383 -16.35 44.97 -37.08
C GLN A 383 -16.22 44.31 -35.70
N TYR A 384 -16.62 44.99 -34.64
CA TYR A 384 -16.71 44.43 -33.29
C TYR A 384 -17.61 43.20 -33.25
N ASN A 385 -18.83 43.28 -33.82
CA ASN A 385 -19.75 42.14 -33.80
C ASN A 385 -19.14 40.92 -34.49
N GLN A 386 -18.45 41.09 -35.63
CA GLN A 386 -17.77 40.00 -36.32
C GLN A 386 -16.62 39.40 -35.47
N GLN A 387 -15.74 40.25 -34.93
CA GLN A 387 -14.63 39.80 -34.08
C GLN A 387 -15.13 39.14 -32.79
N PHE A 388 -16.23 39.66 -32.22
CA PHE A 388 -16.85 39.13 -31.02
C PHE A 388 -17.55 37.79 -31.26
N GLU A 389 -18.17 37.59 -32.43
CA GLU A 389 -18.69 36.28 -32.84
C GLU A 389 -17.58 35.23 -32.98
N GLU A 390 -16.46 35.58 -33.62
CA GLU A 390 -15.29 34.70 -33.74
C GLU A 390 -14.67 34.40 -32.37
N TYR A 391 -14.50 35.42 -31.52
CA TYR A 391 -14.01 35.30 -30.15
C TYR A 391 -14.90 34.38 -29.30
N THR A 392 -16.23 34.59 -29.32
CA THR A 392 -17.16 33.81 -28.50
C THR A 392 -17.21 32.35 -28.95
N ALA A 393 -17.09 32.07 -30.25
CA ALA A 393 -16.98 30.72 -30.77
C ALA A 393 -15.69 30.03 -30.26
N LEU A 394 -14.54 30.71 -30.35
CA LEU A 394 -13.26 30.18 -29.90
C LEU A 394 -13.19 29.98 -28.39
N LEU A 395 -13.71 30.92 -27.60
CA LEU A 395 -13.79 30.82 -26.14
C LEU A 395 -14.67 29.64 -25.71
N LYS A 396 -15.80 29.44 -26.39
CA LYS A 396 -16.71 28.30 -26.14
C LYS A 396 -16.05 26.97 -26.46
N ASP A 397 -15.25 26.89 -27.51
CA ASP A 397 -14.52 25.66 -27.86
C ASP A 397 -13.45 25.33 -26.81
N LYS A 398 -12.67 26.32 -26.39
CA LYS A 398 -11.68 26.17 -25.30
C LYS A 398 -12.34 25.78 -23.98
N GLN A 399 -13.49 26.38 -23.62
CA GLN A 399 -14.27 25.99 -22.44
C GLN A 399 -14.75 24.53 -22.52
N ARG A 400 -15.28 24.10 -23.68
CA ARG A 400 -15.68 22.70 -23.89
C ARG A 400 -14.53 21.73 -23.70
N LYS A 401 -13.31 22.11 -24.08
CA LYS A 401 -12.11 21.30 -23.87
C LYS A 401 -11.78 21.18 -22.37
N VAL A 402 -11.84 22.28 -21.61
CA VAL A 402 -11.69 22.25 -20.14
C VAL A 402 -12.76 21.37 -19.49
N ASP A 403 -14.03 21.56 -19.86
CA ASP A 403 -15.16 20.83 -19.28
C ASP A 403 -15.10 19.33 -19.60
N SER A 404 -14.71 18.97 -20.83
CA SER A 404 -14.59 17.56 -21.22
C SER A 404 -13.48 16.85 -20.46
N ILE A 405 -12.29 17.46 -20.31
CA ILE A 405 -11.19 16.89 -19.52
C ILE A 405 -11.58 16.80 -18.03
N ALA A 406 -12.17 17.86 -17.46
CA ALA A 406 -12.61 17.87 -16.07
C ALA A 406 -13.74 16.86 -15.78
N ALA A 407 -14.66 16.64 -16.72
CA ALA A 407 -15.72 15.65 -16.59
C ALA A 407 -15.16 14.21 -16.60
N VAL A 408 -14.16 13.94 -17.43
CA VAL A 408 -13.46 12.64 -17.46
C VAL A 408 -12.71 12.41 -16.16
N ILE A 409 -11.93 13.39 -15.67
CA ILE A 409 -11.25 13.32 -14.38
C ILE A 409 -12.26 13.11 -13.24
N ASN A 410 -13.34 13.89 -13.17
CA ASN A 410 -14.36 13.74 -12.13
C ASN A 410 -15.07 12.38 -12.17
N LYS A 411 -15.36 11.84 -13.36
CA LYS A 411 -15.94 10.50 -13.52
C LYS A 411 -14.98 9.42 -13.02
N MET A 412 -13.68 9.58 -13.25
CA MET A 412 -12.64 8.68 -12.76
C MET A 412 -12.44 8.82 -11.23
N THR A 413 -12.38 10.04 -10.70
CA THR A 413 -12.21 10.28 -9.24
C THR A 413 -13.44 9.86 -8.44
N ARG A 414 -14.66 9.96 -9.00
CA ARG A 414 -15.89 9.43 -8.37
C ARG A 414 -15.90 7.90 -8.28
N ARG A 415 -15.24 7.21 -9.21
CA ARG A 415 -15.00 5.76 -9.15
C ARG A 415 -14.04 5.38 -8.01
N ASN A 416 -13.19 6.31 -7.55
CA ASN A 416 -12.18 6.14 -6.49
C ASN A 416 -12.62 6.67 -5.10
N LYS A 417 -13.85 7.18 -4.93
CA LYS A 417 -14.40 7.64 -3.64
C LYS A 417 -15.61 6.82 -3.19
N LEU A 418 -15.48 5.50 -3.18
CA LEU A 418 -16.42 4.65 -2.44
C LEU A 418 -16.10 4.83 -0.94
N PRO A 419 -17.09 5.03 -0.05
CA PRO A 419 -16.86 5.04 1.39
C PRO A 419 -16.16 3.73 1.81
N ALA A 420 -15.31 3.77 2.84
CA ALA A 420 -14.43 2.64 3.22
C ALA A 420 -15.17 1.29 3.34
N ASN A 421 -16.44 1.31 3.76
CA ASN A 421 -17.30 0.13 3.84
C ASN A 421 -17.70 -0.43 2.46
N GLU A 422 -17.94 0.42 1.46
CA GLU A 422 -18.24 0.00 0.09
C GLU A 422 -17.00 -0.52 -0.65
N VAL A 423 -15.81 0.06 -0.40
CA VAL A 423 -14.53 -0.50 -0.87
C VAL A 423 -14.30 -1.88 -0.26
N GLU A 424 -14.48 -2.03 1.06
CA GLU A 424 -14.33 -3.32 1.75
C GLU A 424 -15.36 -4.37 1.25
N MET A 425 -16.59 -3.95 0.93
CA MET A 425 -17.63 -4.82 0.37
C MET A 425 -17.36 -5.22 -1.07
N GLN A 426 -16.95 -4.28 -1.94
CA GLN A 426 -16.49 -4.59 -3.30
C GLN A 426 -15.24 -5.45 -3.26
N ASP A 427 -14.37 -5.20 -2.27
CA ASP A 427 -13.16 -5.96 -2.12
C ASP A 427 -13.45 -7.40 -1.78
N THR A 428 -14.31 -7.61 -0.78
CA THR A 428 -14.84 -8.91 -0.38
C THR A 428 -15.54 -9.61 -1.55
N ALA A 429 -16.45 -8.96 -2.26
CA ALA A 429 -17.18 -9.58 -3.38
C ALA A 429 -16.24 -10.04 -4.51
N ARG A 430 -15.19 -9.25 -4.83
CA ARG A 430 -14.21 -9.61 -5.87
C ARG A 430 -13.18 -10.64 -5.39
N VAL A 431 -12.77 -10.63 -4.13
CA VAL A 431 -11.94 -11.70 -3.51
C VAL A 431 -12.68 -13.03 -3.62
N LEU A 432 -13.95 -13.06 -3.22
CA LEU A 432 -14.79 -14.24 -3.30
C LEU A 432 -14.96 -14.73 -4.75
N ARG A 433 -15.26 -13.83 -5.69
CA ARG A 433 -15.46 -14.18 -7.11
C ARG A 433 -14.20 -14.74 -7.80
N ASN A 434 -13.02 -14.23 -7.43
CA ASN A 434 -11.75 -14.60 -8.05
C ASN A 434 -11.03 -15.73 -7.29
N SER A 435 -11.60 -16.23 -6.21
CA SER A 435 -11.05 -17.35 -5.48
C SER A 435 -11.31 -18.66 -6.24
N ASN A 436 -10.31 -19.53 -6.36
CA ASN A 436 -10.40 -20.83 -7.04
C ASN A 436 -11.24 -21.87 -6.26
N TYR A 437 -12.15 -21.43 -5.40
CA TYR A 437 -13.09 -22.30 -4.72
C TYR A 437 -14.25 -22.65 -5.67
N GLU A 438 -14.73 -23.89 -5.64
CA GLU A 438 -15.89 -24.30 -6.45
C GLU A 438 -17.08 -23.34 -6.21
N GLN A 439 -17.78 -22.93 -7.28
CA GLN A 439 -18.86 -21.94 -7.23
C GLN A 439 -19.98 -22.28 -6.23
N ALA A 440 -20.12 -23.56 -5.85
CA ALA A 440 -21.05 -24.03 -4.82
C ALA A 440 -20.67 -23.62 -3.37
N SER A 441 -19.46 -23.09 -3.14
CA SER A 441 -18.93 -22.78 -1.80
C SER A 441 -18.77 -21.28 -1.50
N LEU A 442 -19.13 -20.37 -2.42
CA LEU A 442 -18.95 -18.92 -2.24
C LEU A 442 -19.72 -18.35 -1.03
N ASN A 443 -20.85 -18.97 -0.65
CA ASN A 443 -21.62 -18.62 0.56
C ASN A 443 -20.95 -19.11 1.87
N ALA A 444 -19.88 -19.91 1.78
CA ALA A 444 -19.13 -20.50 2.88
C ALA A 444 -17.79 -19.78 3.17
N LEU A 445 -17.38 -18.83 2.33
CA LEU A 445 -16.12 -18.12 2.49
C LEU A 445 -16.30 -16.81 3.29
N VAL A 446 -15.23 -16.40 3.97
CA VAL A 446 -15.08 -15.09 4.61
C VAL A 446 -13.86 -14.38 4.06
N THR A 447 -13.84 -13.06 4.13
CA THR A 447 -12.61 -12.29 3.87
C THR A 447 -11.89 -12.05 5.18
N ARG A 448 -10.61 -12.40 5.23
CA ARG A 448 -9.71 -12.05 6.33
C ARG A 448 -8.86 -10.87 5.91
N THR A 449 -8.92 -9.81 6.71
CA THR A 449 -8.20 -8.56 6.46
C THR A 449 -7.22 -8.30 7.58
N PHE A 450 -5.96 -8.05 7.22
CA PHE A 450 -4.92 -7.63 8.14
C PHE A 450 -3.88 -6.76 7.42
N ALA A 451 -3.02 -6.10 8.19
CA ALA A 451 -1.97 -5.25 7.66
C ALA A 451 -0.60 -5.84 8.04
N ILE A 452 0.34 -5.85 7.09
CA ILE A 452 1.72 -6.27 7.31
C ILE A 452 2.64 -5.05 7.31
N SER A 453 3.42 -4.90 8.37
CA SER A 453 4.36 -3.79 8.55
C SER A 453 5.80 -4.16 8.18
N GLN A 454 6.04 -5.41 7.79
CA GLN A 454 7.33 -5.93 7.35
C GLN A 454 7.12 -7.16 6.44
N PHE A 455 8.06 -7.38 5.53
CA PHE A 455 8.11 -8.59 4.70
C PHE A 455 8.42 -9.84 5.53
N GLY A 456 8.04 -11.00 4.99
CA GLY A 456 8.20 -12.31 5.61
C GLY A 456 6.89 -13.10 5.65
N ILE A 457 6.84 -14.06 6.57
CA ILE A 457 5.73 -15.01 6.69
C ILE A 457 4.76 -14.55 7.78
N TRP A 458 3.49 -14.42 7.40
CA TRP A 458 2.40 -13.98 8.26
C TRP A 458 1.27 -14.98 8.25
N ASN A 459 0.64 -15.22 9.40
CA ASN A 459 -0.43 -16.20 9.50
C ASN A 459 -1.63 -15.68 10.30
N SER A 460 -2.85 -16.00 9.87
CA SER A 460 -4.08 -15.74 10.63
C SER A 460 -4.56 -17.05 11.30
N ASP A 461 -4.17 -17.24 12.55
CA ASP A 461 -4.20 -18.55 13.21
C ASP A 461 -4.86 -18.57 14.58
N PHE A 462 -5.22 -19.77 15.01
CA PHE A 462 -5.68 -20.07 16.35
C PHE A 462 -4.81 -21.17 17.00
N PRO A 463 -4.19 -20.92 18.16
CA PRO A 463 -3.49 -21.95 18.92
C PRO A 463 -4.46 -23.04 19.40
N SER A 464 -4.41 -24.20 18.76
CA SER A 464 -5.19 -25.39 19.10
C SER A 464 -4.34 -26.42 19.85
N GLU A 465 -5.03 -27.29 20.58
CA GLU A 465 -4.41 -28.44 21.25
C GLU A 465 -4.21 -29.59 20.24
N TYR A 466 -3.27 -30.49 20.52
CA TYR A 466 -3.17 -31.74 19.78
C TYR A 466 -4.48 -32.54 19.80
N PRO A 467 -4.72 -33.42 18.80
CA PRO A 467 -5.97 -34.15 18.69
C PRO A 467 -6.28 -34.93 19.97
N LYS A 468 -7.51 -34.81 20.47
CA LYS A 468 -7.96 -35.55 21.65
C LYS A 468 -8.70 -36.82 21.25
N GLY A 469 -8.51 -37.88 22.00
CA GLY A 469 -9.23 -39.13 21.79
C GLY A 469 -8.50 -40.32 22.39
N LYS A 470 -8.24 -41.32 21.55
CA LYS A 470 -7.53 -42.52 21.97
C LYS A 470 -6.03 -42.24 22.02
N ASN A 471 -5.48 -42.30 23.22
CA ASN A 471 -4.04 -42.20 23.47
C ASN A 471 -3.39 -43.58 23.36
N LEU A 472 -2.27 -43.66 22.64
CA LEU A 472 -1.44 -44.86 22.56
C LEU A 472 0.03 -44.50 22.36
N THR A 473 0.91 -45.45 22.61
CA THR A 473 2.30 -45.37 22.15
C THR A 473 2.38 -45.84 20.72
N ALA A 474 2.71 -44.92 19.81
CA ALA A 474 2.84 -45.18 18.40
C ALA A 474 4.24 -45.70 18.04
N ARG A 475 4.29 -46.61 17.07
CA ARG A 475 5.51 -46.98 16.34
C ARG A 475 5.20 -46.90 14.85
N PHE A 476 6.20 -46.61 14.04
CA PHE A 476 6.03 -46.41 12.61
C PHE A 476 6.99 -47.31 11.85
N ALA A 477 6.47 -48.00 10.84
CA ALA A 477 7.20 -48.93 10.00
C ALA A 477 6.73 -48.80 8.54
N GLN A 478 7.47 -49.39 7.62
CA GLN A 478 7.04 -49.68 6.25
C GLN A 478 6.93 -51.20 6.06
N PRO A 479 6.26 -51.68 5.00
CA PRO A 479 6.31 -53.10 4.63
C PRO A 479 7.76 -53.59 4.60
N ASN A 480 8.06 -54.66 5.33
CA ASN A 480 9.41 -55.26 5.43
C ASN A 480 10.52 -54.36 5.99
N ASN A 481 10.20 -53.18 6.54
CA ASN A 481 11.18 -52.27 7.16
C ASN A 481 10.64 -51.68 8.46
N SER A 482 11.13 -52.20 9.59
CA SER A 482 10.71 -51.78 10.93
C SER A 482 11.30 -50.44 11.38
N ASN A 483 12.30 -49.89 10.68
CA ASN A 483 12.91 -48.60 10.99
C ASN A 483 13.19 -47.79 9.70
N PRO A 484 12.15 -47.16 9.13
CA PRO A 484 12.24 -46.40 7.88
C PRO A 484 12.96 -45.04 8.01
N GLY A 485 13.35 -44.65 9.23
CA GLY A 485 14.09 -43.40 9.47
C GLY A 485 13.22 -42.14 9.40
N PHE A 486 11.93 -42.24 9.70
CA PHE A 486 11.04 -41.08 9.78
C PHE A 486 11.51 -40.09 10.85
N LYS A 487 11.81 -38.85 10.44
CA LYS A 487 12.18 -37.75 11.36
C LYS A 487 10.97 -37.15 12.07
N THR A 488 9.89 -36.95 11.32
CA THR A 488 8.63 -36.37 11.77
C THR A 488 7.48 -37.16 11.17
N ILE A 489 6.47 -37.45 11.99
CA ILE A 489 5.16 -37.93 11.53
C ILE A 489 4.20 -36.75 11.54
N TYR A 490 3.56 -36.55 10.41
CA TYR A 490 2.54 -35.53 10.19
C TYR A 490 1.17 -36.17 10.34
N GLN A 491 0.28 -35.53 11.10
CA GLN A 491 -1.12 -35.92 11.18
C GLN A 491 -1.98 -34.76 10.69
N ALA A 492 -2.87 -35.03 9.72
CA ALA A 492 -4.01 -34.18 9.42
C ALA A 492 -5.29 -34.84 9.96
N VAL A 493 -6.24 -34.01 10.36
CA VAL A 493 -7.56 -34.43 10.83
C VAL A 493 -8.59 -33.70 10.00
N ASN A 494 -9.56 -34.43 9.43
CA ASN A 494 -10.59 -33.81 8.61
C ASN A 494 -11.41 -32.78 9.42
N ASP A 495 -11.86 -31.72 8.74
CA ASP A 495 -12.47 -30.49 9.28
C ASP A 495 -11.55 -29.60 10.14
N VAL A 496 -10.24 -29.83 10.17
CA VAL A 496 -9.29 -28.98 10.91
C VAL A 496 -8.12 -28.60 10.01
N ASN A 497 -7.91 -27.31 9.80
CA ASN A 497 -6.77 -26.82 9.02
C ASN A 497 -5.49 -26.70 9.85
N ALA A 498 -5.03 -27.83 10.36
CA ALA A 498 -3.84 -27.92 11.19
C ALA A 498 -3.00 -29.13 10.78
N LEU A 499 -1.68 -28.96 10.88
CA LEU A 499 -0.71 -30.03 10.64
C LEU A 499 -0.01 -30.37 11.96
N TYR A 500 -0.33 -31.51 12.54
CA TYR A 500 0.23 -31.92 13.82
C TYR A 500 1.52 -32.71 13.61
N ASN A 501 2.61 -32.19 14.19
CA ASN A 501 3.94 -32.77 14.07
C ASN A 501 4.27 -33.63 15.29
N TYR A 502 4.61 -34.90 15.06
CA TYR A 502 5.12 -35.82 16.08
C TYR A 502 6.57 -36.19 15.76
N LYS A 503 7.47 -35.80 16.67
CA LYS A 503 8.85 -36.26 16.69
C LYS A 503 8.98 -37.50 17.60
N PRO A 504 10.08 -38.27 17.53
CA PRO A 504 10.23 -39.52 18.28
C PRO A 504 9.97 -39.41 19.79
N ASP A 505 10.28 -38.28 20.40
CA ASP A 505 10.03 -37.97 21.81
C ASP A 505 8.54 -37.84 22.17
N ARG A 506 7.67 -37.65 21.18
CA ARG A 506 6.21 -37.51 21.34
C ARG A 506 5.41 -38.74 20.90
N TYR A 507 6.05 -39.79 20.39
CA TYR A 507 5.34 -41.00 19.93
C TYR A 507 4.56 -41.72 21.05
N ASN A 508 4.98 -41.58 22.31
CA ASN A 508 4.27 -42.10 23.47
C ASN A 508 3.01 -41.29 23.86
N GLN A 509 2.82 -40.12 23.25
CA GLN A 509 1.69 -39.20 23.46
C GLN A 509 0.80 -39.10 22.22
N PHE A 510 0.97 -39.99 21.24
CA PHE A 510 0.16 -39.99 20.03
C PHE A 510 -1.33 -40.19 20.38
N SER A 511 -2.16 -39.33 19.81
CA SER A 511 -3.59 -39.32 20.05
C SER A 511 -4.35 -39.07 18.76
N TYR A 512 -5.51 -39.72 18.64
CA TYR A 512 -6.39 -39.56 17.50
C TYR A 512 -7.84 -39.79 17.90
N ASN A 513 -8.77 -39.14 17.20
CA ASN A 513 -10.19 -39.35 17.40
C ASN A 513 -10.73 -40.36 16.37
N LYS A 514 -11.18 -41.53 16.83
CA LYS A 514 -11.77 -42.57 15.97
C LYS A 514 -13.03 -42.13 15.19
N ARG A 515 -13.70 -41.06 15.62
CA ARG A 515 -14.89 -40.51 14.93
C ARG A 515 -14.56 -39.45 13.89
N LYS A 516 -13.27 -39.14 13.71
CA LYS A 516 -12.77 -38.21 12.72
C LYS A 516 -11.91 -38.99 11.73
N GLU A 517 -11.87 -38.54 10.49
CA GLU A 517 -10.90 -39.04 9.53
C GLU A 517 -9.53 -38.48 9.91
N ASN A 518 -8.57 -39.39 10.09
CA ASN A 518 -7.19 -39.05 10.41
C ASN A 518 -6.32 -39.55 9.26
N LEU A 519 -5.38 -38.72 8.82
CA LEU A 519 -4.39 -39.10 7.81
C LEU A 519 -3.02 -38.91 8.43
N LEU A 520 -2.13 -39.90 8.28
CA LEU A 520 -0.72 -39.74 8.67
C LEU A 520 0.17 -39.81 7.45
N TRP A 521 1.19 -38.99 7.41
CA TRP A 521 2.28 -39.15 6.45
C TRP A 521 3.64 -38.80 7.05
N ALA A 522 4.70 -39.23 6.37
CA ALA A 522 6.08 -39.00 6.74
C ALA A 522 6.99 -39.16 5.53
N VAL A 523 8.19 -38.59 5.61
CA VAL A 523 9.25 -38.78 4.59
C VAL A 523 10.27 -39.77 5.13
N ASN A 524 10.52 -40.85 4.38
CA ASN A 524 11.50 -41.86 4.78
C ASN A 524 12.95 -41.38 4.53
N LYS A 525 13.93 -42.17 4.97
CA LYS A 525 15.36 -41.86 4.78
C LYS A 525 15.80 -41.68 3.32
N SER A 526 15.02 -42.15 2.36
CA SER A 526 15.28 -42.05 0.92
C SER A 526 14.57 -40.84 0.28
N GLY A 527 13.94 -39.97 1.08
CA GLY A 527 13.21 -38.80 0.57
C GLY A 527 11.81 -39.12 0.01
N LYS A 528 11.32 -40.36 0.14
CA LYS A 528 10.00 -40.75 -0.39
C LYS A 528 8.90 -40.54 0.64
N LEU A 529 7.77 -39.98 0.17
CA LEU A 529 6.56 -39.77 0.96
C LEU A 529 5.90 -41.13 1.28
N CYS A 530 5.50 -41.33 2.53
CA CYS A 530 4.84 -42.53 3.03
C CYS A 530 3.55 -42.14 3.74
N VAL A 531 2.47 -42.91 3.59
CA VAL A 531 1.13 -42.58 4.10
C VAL A 531 0.48 -43.73 4.89
N PHE A 532 -0.23 -43.40 5.95
CA PHE A 532 -1.19 -44.28 6.63
C PHE A 532 -2.58 -43.66 6.49
N ARG A 533 -3.42 -44.32 5.71
CA ARG A 533 -4.70 -43.80 5.22
C ARG A 533 -5.83 -43.85 6.27
N PRO A 534 -6.89 -43.02 6.12
CA PRO A 534 -8.00 -42.96 7.06
C PRO A 534 -8.70 -44.29 7.32
N GLU A 535 -8.95 -45.09 6.28
CA GLU A 535 -9.67 -46.37 6.39
C GLU A 535 -8.98 -47.38 7.32
N LYS A 536 -7.65 -47.30 7.45
CA LYS A 536 -6.88 -48.21 8.31
C LYS A 536 -6.96 -47.86 9.79
N PHE A 537 -7.49 -46.69 10.15
CA PHE A 537 -7.70 -46.32 11.56
C PHE A 537 -8.82 -47.12 12.23
N GLU A 538 -9.77 -47.63 11.44
CA GLU A 538 -10.88 -48.47 11.92
C GLU A 538 -10.39 -49.82 12.45
N ASP A 539 -9.38 -50.39 11.78
CA ASP A 539 -8.77 -51.68 12.12
C ASP A 539 -8.01 -51.67 13.45
N ILE A 540 -7.75 -50.49 14.02
CA ILE A 540 -6.97 -50.36 15.26
C ILE A 540 -7.79 -50.86 16.45
N PRO A 541 -7.36 -51.92 17.17
CA PRO A 541 -8.15 -52.51 18.27
C PRO A 541 -8.49 -51.48 19.37
N GLY A 542 -9.70 -51.53 19.92
CA GLY A 542 -10.19 -50.53 20.88
C GLY A 542 -9.32 -50.37 22.13
N LYS A 543 -8.82 -51.47 22.70
CA LYS A 543 -8.07 -51.51 23.98
C LYS A 543 -6.53 -51.54 23.82
N VAL A 544 -6.01 -51.20 22.65
CA VAL A 544 -4.55 -51.26 22.40
C VAL A 544 -3.82 -50.08 23.04
N LYS A 545 -2.71 -50.37 23.75
CA LYS A 545 -1.81 -49.35 24.35
C LYS A 545 -0.59 -49.02 23.48
N ASN A 546 -0.17 -49.97 22.64
CA ASN A 546 0.96 -49.84 21.72
C ASN A 546 0.52 -50.25 20.32
N TYR A 547 0.72 -49.44 19.30
CA TYR A 547 0.32 -49.78 17.94
C TYR A 547 1.41 -49.40 16.94
N THR A 548 1.65 -50.28 15.98
CA THR A 548 2.59 -50.03 14.87
C THR A 548 1.80 -49.65 13.63
N PHE A 549 1.96 -48.41 13.18
CA PHE A 549 1.42 -47.90 11.94
C PHE A 549 2.35 -48.31 10.79
N VAL A 550 1.85 -49.16 9.89
CA VAL A 550 2.58 -49.60 8.70
C VAL A 550 2.25 -48.67 7.53
N MET A 551 3.12 -47.71 7.28
CA MET A 551 2.97 -46.66 6.28
C MET A 551 3.35 -47.19 4.89
N GLN A 552 2.53 -46.89 3.89
CA GLN A 552 2.76 -47.28 2.50
C GLN A 552 3.56 -46.19 1.80
N GLU A 553 4.61 -46.57 1.09
CA GLU A 553 5.39 -45.63 0.27
C GLU A 553 4.59 -45.17 -0.95
N CYS A 554 4.80 -43.92 -1.36
CA CYS A 554 4.28 -43.41 -2.62
C CYS A 554 4.90 -44.21 -3.77
N PRO A 555 4.07 -44.87 -4.61
CA PRO A 555 4.58 -45.74 -5.67
C PRO A 555 5.16 -44.94 -6.85
N THR A 556 4.84 -43.65 -6.93
CA THR A 556 5.23 -42.74 -8.02
C THR A 556 6.20 -41.68 -7.51
N GLU A 557 6.93 -41.09 -8.45
CA GLU A 557 7.69 -39.88 -8.17
C GLU A 557 6.73 -38.68 -8.10
N LEU A 558 7.03 -37.76 -7.18
CA LEU A 558 6.26 -36.55 -6.96
C LEU A 558 7.08 -35.39 -7.49
N SER A 559 6.47 -34.49 -8.24
CA SER A 559 7.15 -33.36 -8.90
C SER A 559 6.50 -32.01 -8.62
N SER A 560 5.29 -32.00 -8.06
CA SER A 560 4.52 -30.78 -7.78
C SER A 560 3.74 -30.91 -6.47
N VAL A 561 3.27 -29.78 -5.94
CA VAL A 561 2.38 -29.75 -4.76
C VAL A 561 1.07 -30.47 -5.06
N GLU A 562 0.56 -30.37 -6.29
CA GLU A 562 -0.62 -31.05 -6.78
C GLU A 562 -0.46 -32.58 -6.77
N ASP A 563 0.72 -33.09 -7.11
CA ASP A 563 1.02 -34.53 -6.99
C ASP A 563 0.94 -34.99 -5.53
N VAL A 564 1.43 -34.17 -4.59
CA VAL A 564 1.37 -34.47 -3.15
C VAL A 564 -0.08 -34.46 -2.67
N LYS A 565 -0.86 -33.45 -3.05
CA LYS A 565 -2.30 -33.34 -2.72
C LYS A 565 -3.10 -34.51 -3.26
N SER A 566 -2.91 -34.82 -4.54
CA SER A 566 -3.50 -35.98 -5.21
C SER A 566 -3.11 -37.29 -4.53
N PHE A 567 -1.83 -37.48 -4.20
CA PHE A 567 -1.41 -38.68 -3.47
C PHE A 567 -1.99 -38.73 -2.06
N LEU A 568 -2.19 -37.62 -1.35
CA LEU A 568 -2.72 -37.61 0.02
C LEU A 568 -4.26 -37.59 0.08
N ASP A 569 -4.94 -37.47 -1.05
CA ASP A 569 -6.39 -37.26 -1.16
C ASP A 569 -6.86 -36.01 -0.38
N LEU A 570 -6.13 -34.89 -0.49
CA LEU A 570 -6.38 -33.62 0.22
C LEU A 570 -6.57 -32.41 -0.71
#